data_AF-A0A1I7IKW7-F1
#
_entry.id   AF-A0A1I7IKW7-F1
#
_cell.length_a   1.000
_cell.length_b   1.000
_cell.length_c   1.000
_cell.angle_alpha   90.00
_cell.angle_beta   90.00
_cell.angle_gamma   90.00
#
_symmetry.space_group_name_H-M   'P 1'
#
loop_
_entity.id
_entity.type
_entity.pdbx_description
1 polymer ?
#
loop_
_entity_poly.entity_id
_entity_poly.type
_entity_poly.pdbx_seq_one_letter_code
_entity_poly.pdbx_strand_id
1 'polypeptide(L)' 'MPSDLDSESIIIACPHCSNQHEETILRLKYEPRLSCPDCGQYILINLLDLYTMLESAQKSCKALLKKLTHVSNGKSPH' A
#
# COMPACT_ATOMS: atom_id res chain seq x y z
N MET A 1 6.64 14.28 0.06
CA MET A 1 5.57 14.41 1.07
C MET A 1 5.25 13.01 1.56
N PRO A 2 5.24 12.76 2.88
CA PRO A 2 4.83 11.47 3.42
C PRO A 2 3.40 11.15 2.98
N SER A 3 3.15 9.91 2.58
CA SER A 3 1.79 9.43 2.34
C SER A 3 1.24 8.92 3.67
N ASP A 4 -0.07 9.04 3.92
CA ASP A 4 -0.72 8.44 5.10
C ASP A 4 -0.47 6.91 5.22
N LEU A 5 0.01 6.29 4.13
CA LEU A 5 0.29 4.87 4.00
C LEU A 5 1.77 4.50 4.23
N ASP A 6 2.66 5.44 4.54
CA ASP A 6 4.10 5.14 4.64
C ASP A 6 4.44 4.15 5.75
N SER A 7 3.68 4.17 6.85
CA SER A 7 3.80 3.24 7.97
C SER A 7 3.10 1.90 7.74
N GLU A 8 2.30 1.78 6.68
CA GLU A 8 1.57 0.55 6.39
C GLU A 8 2.49 -0.50 5.79
N SER A 9 2.21 -1.74 6.19
CA SER A 9 2.90 -2.92 5.70
C SER A 9 2.15 -3.56 4.53
N ILE A 10 2.91 -4.07 3.56
CA ILE A 10 2.40 -4.86 2.45
C ILE A 10 3.16 -6.18 2.33
N ILE A 11 2.48 -7.19 1.80
CA ILE A 11 3.09 -8.48 1.53
C ILE A 11 3.77 -8.44 0.16
N ILE A 12 5.06 -8.76 0.13
CA ILE A 12 5.85 -8.92 -1.07
C ILE A 12 6.10 -10.41 -1.31
N ALA A 13 5.67 -10.90 -2.48
CA ALA A 13 5.99 -12.24 -2.92
C ALA A 13 7.34 -12.24 -3.67
N CYS A 14 8.24 -13.15 -3.29
CA CYS A 14 9.47 -13.36 -4.03
C CYS A 14 9.19 -14.09 -5.35
N PRO A 15 9.57 -13.53 -6.52
CA PRO A 15 9.36 -14.20 -7.81
C PRO A 15 10.26 -15.42 -8.01
N HIS A 16 11.30 -15.59 -7.20
CA HIS A 16 12.27 -16.68 -7.33
C HIS A 16 11.90 -17.91 -6.51
N CYS A 17 11.44 -17.73 -5.26
CA CYS A 17 11.12 -18.84 -4.36
C CYS A 17 9.64 -18.90 -3.92
N SER A 18 8.81 -17.95 -4.35
CA SER A 18 7.39 -17.83 -4.00
C SER A 18 7.07 -17.58 -2.51
N ASN A 19 8.08 -17.48 -1.65
CA ASN A 19 7.87 -17.09 -0.26
C ASN A 19 7.46 -15.62 -0.16
N GLN A 20 6.64 -15.34 0.85
CA GLN A 20 6.05 -14.03 1.10
C GLN A 20 6.64 -13.46 2.38
N HIS A 21 6.93 -12.16 2.35
CA HIS A 21 7.41 -11.42 3.52
C HIS A 21 6.75 -10.04 3.56
N GLU A 22 6.73 -9.46 4.75
CA GLU A 22 6.12 -8.18 5.00
C GLU A 22 7.16 -7.06 4.88
N GLU A 23 6.80 -5.98 4.20
CA GLU A 23 7.63 -4.79 4.02
C GLU A 23 6.80 -3.52 4.24
N THR A 24 7.41 -2.48 4.82
CA THR A 24 6.73 -1.19 4.95
C THR A 24 6.83 -0.40 3.65
N ILE A 25 5.76 0.34 3.31
CA ILE A 25 5.76 1.19 2.12
C ILE A 25 6.89 2.22 2.15
N LEU A 26 7.21 2.79 3.33
CA LEU A 26 8.35 3.68 3.49
C LEU A 26 9.68 3.01 3.10
N ARG A 27 9.91 1.77 3.55
CA ARG A 27 11.12 1.01 3.24
C ARG A 27 11.27 0.80 1.73
N LEU A 28 10.18 0.50 1.04
CA LEU A 28 10.16 0.25 -0.41
C LEU A 28 10.44 1.51 -1.23
N LYS A 29 9.94 2.66 -0.77
CA LYS A 29 10.19 3.96 -1.42
C LYS A 29 11.66 4.37 -1.36
N TYR A 30 12.33 4.06 -0.25
CA TYR A 30 13.72 4.45 -0.03
C TYR A 30 14.71 3.50 -0.69
N GLU A 31 14.48 2.18 -0.59
CA GLU A 31 15.36 1.18 -1.17
C GLU A 31 14.51 0.09 -1.86
N PRO A 32 14.22 0.26 -3.16
CA PRO A 32 13.34 -0.60 -3.93
C PRO A 32 13.98 -1.93 -4.34
N ARG A 33 15.28 -2.13 -4.08
CA ARG A 33 15.97 -3.40 -4.31
C ARG A 33 16.03 -4.18 -3.01
N LEU A 34 15.09 -5.09 -2.85
CA LEU A 34 15.00 -5.96 -1.67
C LEU A 34 15.84 -7.22 -1.89
N SER A 35 16.44 -7.72 -0.81
CA SER A 35 16.96 -9.08 -0.78
C SER A 35 15.90 -9.99 -0.18
N CYS A 36 15.53 -11.07 -0.87
CA CYS A 36 14.60 -12.04 -0.30
C CYS A 36 15.25 -12.72 0.92
N PRO A 37 14.59 -12.73 2.10
CA PRO A 37 15.17 -13.35 3.30
C PRO A 37 15.33 -14.87 3.18
N ASP A 38 14.53 -15.52 2.32
CA ASP A 38 14.55 -16.97 2.14
C ASP A 38 15.58 -17.48 1.15
N CYS A 39 15.68 -16.85 -0.03
CA CYS A 39 16.54 -17.32 -1.12
C CYS A 39 17.71 -16.39 -1.44
N GLY A 40 17.81 -15.23 -0.80
CA GLY A 40 18.87 -14.24 -1.00
C GLY A 40 18.86 -13.55 -2.36
N GLN A 41 17.92 -13.89 -3.25
CA GLN A 41 17.80 -13.25 -4.56
C GLN A 41 17.20 -11.86 -4.44
N TYR A 42 17.64 -10.96 -5.31
CA TYR A 42 17.12 -9.59 -5.33
C TYR A 42 15.74 -9.54 -6.00
N ILE A 43 14.87 -8.72 -5.40
CA ILE A 43 13.55 -8.36 -5.89
C ILE A 43 13.58 -6.86 -6.18
N LEU A 44 13.28 -6.49 -7.43
CA LEU A 44 13.19 -5.08 -7.82
C LEU A 44 11.74 -4.64 -7.79
N ILE A 45 11.45 -3.65 -6.94
CA ILE A 45 10.13 -3.04 -6.86
C ILE A 45 10.03 -1.93 -7.90
N ASN A 46 9.02 -1.99 -8.76
CA ASN A 46 8.72 -0.90 -9.67
C ASN A 46 8.07 0.26 -8.88
N LEU A 47 8.85 1.31 -8.64
CA LEU A 47 8.38 2.48 -7.89
C LEU A 47 7.21 3.19 -8.58
N LEU A 48 7.15 3.21 -9.91
CA LEU A 48 6.05 3.84 -10.64
C LEU A 48 4.72 3.12 -10.37
N ASP A 49 4.75 1.79 -10.42
CA ASP A 49 3.57 0.97 -10.14
C ASP A 49 3.16 1.12 -8.67
N LEU A 50 4.13 1.10 -7.74
CA LEU A 50 3.89 1.32 -6.32
C LEU A 50 3.18 2.66 -6.08
N TYR A 51 3.70 3.77 -6.60
CA TYR A 51 3.07 5.08 -6.43
C TYR A 51 1.68 5.14 -7.05
N THR A 52 1.48 4.54 -8.22
CA THR A 52 0.17 4.51 -8.91
C THR A 52 -0.86 3.74 -8.08
N MET A 53 -0.48 2.59 -7.52
CA MET A 53 -1.35 1.79 -6.66
C MET A 53 -1.69 2.52 -5.36
N LEU A 54 -0.72 3.19 -4.73
CA LEU A 54 -0.93 3.97 -3.51
C LEU A 54 -1.88 5.14 -3.75
N GLU A 55 -1.73 5.86 -4.87
CA GLU A 55 -2.62 6.96 -5.24
C GLU A 55 -4.06 6.46 -5.47
N SER A 56 -4.20 5.32 -6.16
CA SER A 56 -5.50 4.69 -6.39
C SER A 56 -6.18 4.25 -5.09
N ALA A 57 -5.44 3.65 -4.17
CA ALA A 57 -5.92 3.27 -2.85
C ALA A 57 -6.38 4.50 -2.05
N GLN A 58 -5.57 5.56 -2.02
CA GLN A 58 -5.91 6.80 -1.31
C GLN A 58 -7.16 7.47 -1.91
N LYS A 59 -7.30 7.49 -3.24
CA LYS A 59 -8.51 7.98 -3.93
C LYS A 59 -9.75 7.17 -3.54
N SER A 60 -9.62 5.85 -3.50
CA SER A 60 -10.72 4.94 -3.12
C SER A 60 -11.15 5.16 -1.67
N CYS A 61 -10.21 5.26 -0.73
CA CYS A 61 -10.50 5.55 0.68
C CYS A 61 -11.18 6.93 0.84
N LYS A 62 -10.70 7.97 0.17
CA LYS A 62 -11.34 9.30 0.17
C LYS A 62 -12.77 9.26 -0.37
N ALA A 63 -13.01 8.50 -1.44
CA ALA A 63 -14.34 8.34 -2.02
C ALA A 63 -15.29 7.59 -1.06
N LEU A 64 -14.82 6.53 -0.40
CA LEU A 64 -15.57 5.79 0.61
C LEU A 64 -15.89 6.67 1.82
N LEU A 65 -14.92 7.42 2.34
CA LEU A 65 -15.12 8.34 3.45
C LEU A 65 -16.20 9.38 3.12
N LYS A 66 -16.18 9.97 1.93
CA LYS A 66 -17.21 10.92 1.47
C LYS A 66 -18.61 10.30 1.46
N LYS A 67 -18.74 9.02 1.08
CA LYS A 67 -20.04 8.31 1.10
C LYS A 67 -20.52 8.08 2.53
N LEU A 68 -19.63 7.66 3.43
CA LEU A 68 -19.97 7.40 4.83
C LEU A 68 -20.39 8.67 5.58
N THR A 69 -19.68 9.79 5.37
CA THR A 69 -20.04 11.07 6.00
C THR A 69 -21.33 11.67 5.45
N HIS A 70 -21.67 11.41 4.18
CA HIS A 70 -22.96 11.78 3.62
C HIS A 70 -24.12 10.97 4.23
N VAL A 71 -23.89 9.68 4.55
CA VAL A 71 -24.88 8.82 5.20
C VAL A 71 -25.13 9.26 6.65
N SER A 72 -24.09 9.65 7.39
CA SER A 72 -24.24 10.09 8.79
C SER A 72 -24.97 11.43 8.97
N ASN A 73 -25.09 12.24 7.90
CA ASN A 73 -25.84 13.51 7.92
C ASN A 73 -27.28 13.36 7.39
N GLY A 74 -27.71 12.14 7.03
CA GLY A 74 -29.08 11.84 6.66
C GLY A 74 -29.98 11.66 7.90
N LYS A 75 -30.70 12.73 8.25
CA LYS A 75 -31.84 12.84 9.18
C LYS A 75 -32.41 11.53 9.76
N SER A 76 -32.47 11.49 11.10
CA SER A 76 -33.46 10.71 11.86
C SER A 76 -34.87 10.99 11.36
N PRO A 77 -35.69 9.97 11.00
CA PRO A 77 -37.11 10.17 10.75
C PRO A 77 -37.84 10.16 12.09
N HIS A 78 -38.14 11.36 12.60
CA HIS A 78 -39.19 11.57 13.60
C HIS A 78 -40.21 12.56 13.04
#